data_AF-A0A7K4EER8-F1
#
_entry.id   AF-A0A7K4EER8-F1
#
_cell.length_a   1.000
_cell.length_b   1.000
_cell.length_c   1.000
_cell.angle_alpha   90.00
_cell.angle_beta   90.00
_cell.angle_gamma   90.00
#
_symmetry.space_group_name_H-M   'P 1'
#
loop_
_entity.id
_entity.type
_entity.pdbx_description
1 polymer ?
#
loop_
_entity_poly.entity_id
_entity_poly.type
_entity_poly.pdbx_seq_one_letter_code
_entity_poly.pdbx_strand_id
1 'polypeptide(L)' 'MLRNLAAVHNRGGEISSEQGFELSAESLDNSGGDLLSDAAISLLVKQALLNIGGQIAADGL' A
#
# COMPACT_ATOMS: atom_id res chain seq x y z
N MET A 1 3.71 4.27 9.13
CA MET A 1 2.27 4.62 9.08
C MET A 1 2.10 5.94 8.31
N LEU A 2 1.18 5.98 7.35
CA LEU A 2 0.76 7.18 6.62
C LEU A 2 -0.77 7.35 6.78
N ARG A 3 -1.26 8.54 7.11
CA ARG A 3 -2.70 8.78 7.36
C ARG A 3 -3.20 10.05 6.72
N ASN A 4 -4.52 10.11 6.51
CA ASN A 4 -5.25 11.28 6.00
C ASN A 4 -4.74 11.75 4.62
N LEU A 5 -4.38 10.81 3.74
CA LEU A 5 -3.93 11.14 2.39
C LEU A 5 -5.13 11.19 1.44
N ALA A 6 -5.16 12.16 0.53
CA ALA A 6 -6.16 12.17 -0.55
C ALA A 6 -5.86 11.06 -1.57
N ALA A 7 -4.61 10.98 -2.03
CA ALA A 7 -4.19 9.97 -3.00
C ALA A 7 -2.77 9.48 -2.69
N VAL A 8 -2.55 8.19 -2.88
CA VAL A 8 -1.23 7.55 -2.88
C VAL A 8 -0.99 6.93 -4.23
N HIS A 9 0.11 7.30 -4.89
CA HIS A 9 0.52 6.73 -6.18
C HIS A 9 1.85 6.00 -6.02
N ASN A 10 1.81 4.69 -6.14
CA ASN A 10 2.96 3.80 -6.19
C ASN A 10 2.96 3.00 -7.50
N ARG A 11 2.86 3.70 -8.64
CA ARG A 11 2.86 3.04 -9.94
C ARG A 11 4.26 2.69 -10.40
N GLY A 12 4.55 1.41 -10.63
CA GLY A 12 5.89 0.96 -11.04
C GLY A 12 6.98 1.16 -9.99
N GLY A 13 6.61 1.51 -8.76
CA GLY A 13 7.51 1.81 -7.64
C GLY A 13 7.40 0.78 -6.53
N GLU A 14 8.17 0.98 -5.46
CA GLU A 14 8.16 0.12 -4.27
C GLU A 14 7.93 0.94 -2.99
N ILE A 15 7.04 0.46 -2.13
CA ILE A 15 6.87 0.88 -0.74
C ILE A 15 7.10 -0.36 0.12
N SER A 16 8.18 -0.38 0.90
CA SER A 16 8.53 -1.51 1.78
C SER A 16 8.63 -1.11 3.26
N SER A 17 8.34 -2.05 4.15
CA SER A 17 8.47 -1.85 5.61
C SER A 17 8.75 -3.14 6.39
N GLU A 18 9.79 -3.14 7.23
CA GLU A 18 10.16 -4.28 8.09
C GLU A 18 9.21 -4.49 9.29
N GLN A 19 8.41 -3.48 9.67
CA GLN A 19 7.69 -3.46 10.97
C GLN A 19 6.17 -3.46 10.82
N GLY A 20 5.66 -3.69 9.61
CA GLY A 20 4.25 -3.53 9.28
C GLY A 20 3.97 -2.17 8.68
N PHE A 21 2.96 -2.11 7.83
CA PHE A 21 2.60 -0.88 7.13
C PHE A 21 1.13 -0.53 7.30
N GLU A 22 0.86 0.65 7.84
CA GLU A 22 -0.50 1.18 7.93
C GLU A 22 -0.66 2.40 7.04
N LEU A 23 -1.66 2.34 6.15
CA LEU A 23 -2.03 3.39 5.23
C LEU A 23 -3.52 3.73 5.34
N SER A 24 -3.84 5.01 5.53
CA SER A 24 -5.19 5.54 5.43
C SER A 24 -5.28 6.65 4.37
N ALA A 25 -6.01 6.39 3.29
CA ALA A 25 -6.15 7.31 2.16
C ALA A 25 -7.56 7.32 1.55
N GLU A 26 -7.90 8.34 0.75
CA GLU A 26 -9.11 8.28 -0.08
C GLU A 26 -8.89 7.36 -1.29
N SER A 27 -7.72 7.44 -1.93
CA SER A 27 -7.34 6.57 -3.06
C SER A 27 -5.92 6.03 -2.96
N LEU A 28 -5.71 4.83 -3.50
CA LEU A 28 -4.42 4.17 -3.67
C LEU A 28 -4.32 3.61 -5.10
N ASP A 29 -3.30 4.02 -5.84
CA ASP A 29 -2.91 3.46 -7.13
C ASP A 29 -1.53 2.80 -7.02
N ASN A 30 -1.52 1.49 -6.89
CA ASN A 30 -0.36 0.61 -6.82
C ASN A 30 -0.15 -0.16 -8.15
N SER A 31 -0.59 0.39 -9.28
CA SER A 31 -0.54 -0.34 -10.56
C SER A 31 0.91 -0.58 -11.02
N GLY A 32 1.28 -1.84 -11.20
CA GLY A 32 2.64 -2.26 -11.55
C GLY A 32 3.69 -2.00 -10.47
N GLY A 33 3.29 -1.58 -9.26
CA GLY A 33 4.22 -1.35 -8.15
C GLY A 33 4.05 -2.36 -7.02
N ASP A 34 4.94 -2.30 -6.04
CA ASP A 34 5.04 -3.23 -4.93
C ASP A 34 4.83 -2.50 -3.60
N LEU A 35 3.92 -3.00 -2.79
CA LEU A 35 3.72 -2.59 -1.40
C LEU A 35 3.97 -3.81 -0.51
N LEU A 36 5.15 -3.85 0.09
CA LEU A 36 5.68 -5.01 0.79
C LEU A 36 5.83 -4.71 2.29
N SER A 37 5.60 -5.70 3.13
CA SER A 37 5.97 -5.59 4.53
C SER A 37 6.32 -6.94 5.16
N ASP A 38 7.31 -6.96 6.05
CA ASP A 38 7.70 -8.16 6.79
C ASP A 38 6.75 -8.45 7.96
N ALA A 39 5.82 -7.53 8.25
CA ALA A 39 4.71 -7.74 9.17
C ALA A 39 3.38 -7.30 8.55
N ALA A 40 2.32 -7.21 9.34
CA ALA A 40 0.98 -6.95 8.83
C ALA A 40 0.87 -5.61 8.07
N ILE A 41 0.15 -5.65 6.95
CA ILE A 41 -0.28 -4.45 6.23
C ILE A 41 -1.74 -4.15 6.58
N SER A 42 -2.02 -2.92 6.99
CA SER A 42 -3.37 -2.38 7.21
C SER A 42 -3.65 -1.25 6.23
N LEU A 43 -4.60 -1.47 5.31
CA LEU A 43 -5.01 -0.48 4.32
C LEU A 43 -6.45 -0.05 4.58
N LEU A 44 -6.65 1.26 4.84
CA LEU A 44 -7.96 1.89 4.83
C LEU A 44 -8.06 2.84 3.64
N VAL A 45 -8.71 2.38 2.57
CA VAL A 45 -8.92 3.16 1.34
C VAL A 45 -10.41 3.44 1.14
N LYS A 46 -10.80 4.72 1.12
CA LYS A 46 -12.23 5.11 1.18
C LYS A 46 -12.95 5.08 -0.17
N GLN A 47 -12.26 5.34 -1.27
CA GLN A 47 -12.86 5.49 -2.60
C GLN A 47 -12.37 4.45 -3.58
N ALA A 48 -11.07 4.42 -3.88
CA ALA A 48 -10.53 3.57 -4.95
C ALA A 48 -9.18 2.98 -4.59
N LEU A 49 -9.07 1.65 -4.72
CA LEU A 49 -7.82 0.92 -4.67
C LEU A 49 -7.58 0.27 -6.04
N LEU A 50 -6.57 0.74 -6.75
CA LEU A 50 -6.07 0.13 -7.99
C LEU A 50 -4.77 -0.61 -7.68
N ASN A 51 -4.75 -1.91 -7.95
CA ASN A 51 -3.55 -2.74 -7.82
C ASN A 51 -3.39 -3.60 -9.08
N ILE A 52 -3.39 -2.96 -10.25
CA ILE A 52 -3.37 -3.65 -11.54
C ILE A 52 -1.93 -4.05 -11.84
N GLY A 53 -1.65 -5.35 -11.85
CA GLY A 53 -0.30 -5.86 -12.09
C GLY A 53 0.74 -5.46 -11.04
N GLY A 54 0.29 -4.91 -9.90
CA GLY A 54 1.14 -4.62 -8.74
C GLY A 54 0.94 -5.64 -7.62
N GLN A 55 1.84 -5.63 -6.64
CA GLN A 55 1.82 -6.52 -5.49
C GLN A 55 1.50 -5.74 -4.21
N ILE A 56 0.63 -6.30 -3.38
CA ILE A 56 0.45 -5.89 -1.98
C ILE A 56 0.65 -7.17 -1.17
N ALA A 57 1.76 -7.29 -0.45
CA ALA A 57 2.11 -8.53 0.25
C ALA A 57 2.71 -8.25 1.62
N ALA A 58 2.19 -8.97 2.61
CA ALA A 58 2.77 -9.04 3.94
C ALA A 58 3.39 -10.43 4.10
N ASP A 59 4.69 -10.51 4.41
CA ASP A 59 5.43 -11.76 4.57
C ASP A 59 5.34 -12.30 6.01
N GLY A 60 4.27 -11.92 6.72
CA GLY A 60 4.11 -12.02 8.18
C GLY A 60 4.68 -13.30 8.78
N LEU A 61 5.76 -13.16 9.54
CA LEU A 61 6.29 -14.18 10.45
C LEU A 61 5.43 -14.32 11.71
#